data_AF-A0A4R4S764-F1
#
_entry.id   AF-A0A4R4S764-F1
#
_cell.length_a   1.000
_cell.length_b   1.000
_cell.length_c   1.000
_cell.angle_alpha   90.00
_cell.angle_beta   90.00
_cell.angle_gamma   90.00
#
_symmetry.space_group_name_H-M   'P 1'
#
loop_
_entity.id
_entity.type
_entity.pdbx_description
1 polymer ?
#
loop_
_entity_poly.entity_id
_entity_poly.type
_entity_poly.pdbx_seq_one_letter_code
_entity_poly.pdbx_strand_id
1 'polypeptide(L)'
;MDERRLVDAARLAVAEGSRQERYEALGALSDLLRGAAFTQDSAERVAAFLVEVALTSRYEDDREEALHALGDAGYAWPYQLVKPLADAVPPMGGAESDHVQAILENAEHEDAGGSAGS
;
A
#
# COMPACT_ATOMS: atom_id res chain seq x y z
N MET A 1 12.36 6.68 -17.65
CA MET A 1 11.72 7.60 -16.68
C MET A 1 12.21 7.17 -15.31
N ASP A 2 12.61 8.10 -14.45
CA ASP A 2 13.13 7.78 -13.11
C ASP A 2 11.97 7.35 -12.20
N GLU A 3 12.16 6.29 -11.41
CA GLU A 3 11.15 5.77 -10.47
C GLU A 3 10.55 6.87 -9.59
N ARG A 4 11.40 7.77 -9.08
CA ARG A 4 10.97 8.87 -8.23
C ARG A 4 10.00 9.80 -8.94
N ARG A 5 10.25 10.10 -10.21
CA ARG A 5 9.35 10.93 -11.03
C ARG A 5 8.02 10.25 -11.29
N LEU A 6 7.98 8.92 -11.38
CA LEU A 6 6.74 8.19 -11.56
C LEU A 6 5.92 8.19 -10.28
N VAL A 7 6.53 7.95 -9.11
CA VAL A 7 5.86 8.03 -7.82
C VAL A 7 5.34 9.45 -7.54
N ASP A 8 6.13 10.48 -7.83
CA ASP A 8 5.69 11.88 -7.68
C ASP A 8 4.51 12.22 -8.61
N ALA A 9 4.54 11.73 -9.85
CA ALA A 9 3.44 11.91 -10.80
C ALA A 9 2.17 11.17 -10.37
N ALA A 10 2.31 9.94 -9.87
CA ALA A 10 1.19 9.16 -9.36
C ALA A 10 0.56 9.82 -8.13
N ARG A 11 1.38 10.35 -7.20
CA ARG A 11 0.91 11.14 -6.06
C ARG A 11 0.09 12.36 -6.50
N LEU A 12 0.60 13.12 -7.47
CA LEU A 12 -0.11 14.29 -8.01
C LEU A 12 -1.43 13.90 -8.67
N ALA A 13 -1.42 12.84 -9.49
CA ALA A 13 -2.61 12.33 -10.16
C ALA A 13 -3.67 11.88 -9.15
N VAL A 14 -3.30 11.15 -8.10
CA VAL A 14 -4.23 10.74 -7.04
C VAL A 14 -4.80 11.94 -6.26
N ALA A 15 -4.01 13.00 -6.04
CA ALA A 15 -4.45 14.17 -5.31
C ALA A 15 -5.38 15.09 -6.13
N GLU A 16 -5.07 15.32 -7.40
CA GLU A 16 -5.67 16.39 -8.21
C GLU A 16 -6.39 15.89 -9.47
N GLY A 17 -6.17 14.64 -9.84
CA GLY A 17 -6.66 14.04 -11.08
C GLY A 17 -8.15 13.71 -11.07
N SER A 18 -8.70 13.63 -12.28
CA SER A 18 -9.97 13.00 -12.56
C SER A 18 -10.01 11.55 -12.09
N ARG A 19 -11.21 10.99 -11.95
CA ARG A 19 -11.37 9.57 -11.55
C ARG A 19 -10.53 8.62 -12.43
N GLN A 20 -10.46 8.89 -13.72
CA GLN A 20 -9.68 8.08 -14.65
C GLN A 20 -8.18 8.21 -14.40
N GLU A 21 -7.68 9.43 -14.20
CA GLU A 21 -6.25 9.67 -13.92
C GLU A 21 -5.81 9.04 -12.59
N ARG A 22 -6.68 9.07 -11.56
CA ARG A 22 -6.41 8.41 -10.28
C ARG A 22 -6.34 6.90 -10.44
N TYR A 23 -7.31 6.32 -11.15
CA TYR A 23 -7.35 4.88 -11.42
C TYR A 23 -6.10 4.41 -12.19
N GLU A 24 -5.74 5.12 -13.26
CA GLU A 24 -4.53 4.82 -14.03
C GLU A 24 -3.25 4.96 -13.20
N ALA A 25 -3.18 5.97 -12.33
CA ALA A 25 -2.04 6.17 -11.44
C ALA A 25 -1.89 5.03 -10.42
N LEU A 26 -2.98 4.61 -9.78
CA LEU A 26 -2.96 3.50 -8.83
C LEU A 26 -2.65 2.16 -9.52
N GLY A 27 -3.22 1.91 -10.69
CA GLY A 27 -2.90 0.74 -11.52
C GLY A 27 -1.43 0.69 -11.92
N ALA A 28 -0.85 1.83 -12.32
CA ALA A 28 0.57 1.91 -12.66
C ALA A 28 1.47 1.59 -11.45
N LEU A 29 1.12 2.05 -10.25
CA LEU A 29 1.85 1.70 -9.03
C LEU A 29 1.74 0.20 -8.70
N SER A 30 0.55 -0.38 -8.86
CA SER A 30 0.28 -1.80 -8.67
C SER A 30 1.15 -2.67 -9.61
N ASP A 31 1.19 -2.33 -10.90
CA ASP A 31 1.99 -3.06 -11.89
C ASP A 31 3.50 -3.00 -11.59
N LEU A 32 3.98 -1.85 -11.10
CA LEU A 32 5.39 -1.68 -10.73
C LEU A 32 5.77 -2.50 -9.51
N LEU A 33 4.88 -2.55 -8.51
CA LEU A 33 5.05 -3.42 -7.35
C LEU A 33 5.12 -4.89 -7.78
N ARG A 34 4.14 -5.37 -8.56
CA ARG A 34 4.08 -6.77 -9.03
C ARG A 34 5.28 -7.17 -9.89
N GLY A 35 5.82 -6.24 -10.67
CA GLY A 35 6.93 -6.51 -11.59
C GLY A 35 8.30 -6.71 -10.94
N ALA A 36 8.42 -6.62 -9.61
CA ALA A 36 9.70 -6.56 -8.89
C ALA A 36 10.67 -5.51 -9.47
N ALA A 37 10.12 -4.45 -10.08
CA ALA A 37 10.92 -3.37 -10.67
C ALA A 37 11.59 -2.52 -9.59
N PHE A 38 11.10 -2.60 -8.35
CA PHE A 38 11.53 -1.83 -7.20
C PHE A 38 12.46 -2.62 -6.30
N THR A 39 13.39 -1.88 -5.69
CA THR A 39 14.07 -2.35 -4.48
C THR A 39 13.07 -2.41 -3.33
N GLN A 40 13.38 -3.16 -2.27
CA GLN A 40 12.54 -3.23 -1.06
C GLN A 40 12.23 -1.81 -0.52
N ASP A 41 13.23 -0.96 -0.34
CA ASP A 41 13.06 0.43 0.13
C ASP A 41 12.11 1.25 -0.76
N SER A 42 12.18 1.04 -2.06
CA SER A 42 11.32 1.70 -3.04
C SER A 42 9.88 1.21 -2.95
N ALA A 43 9.71 -0.12 -2.85
CA ALA A 43 8.41 -0.75 -2.68
C ALA A 43 7.74 -0.29 -1.38
N GLU A 44 8.50 -0.19 -0.28
CA GLU A 44 8.00 0.31 1.01
C GLU A 44 7.53 1.76 0.95
N ARG A 45 8.24 2.63 0.19
CA ARG A 45 7.79 4.03 0.00
C ARG A 45 6.48 4.12 -0.78
N VAL A 46 6.31 3.27 -1.77
CA VAL A 46 5.05 3.18 -2.54
C VAL A 46 3.95 2.58 -1.68
N ALA A 47 4.25 1.54 -0.91
CA ALA A 47 3.30 0.96 0.03
C ALA A 47 2.86 1.97 1.10
N ALA A 48 3.77 2.79 1.64
CA ALA A 48 3.42 3.88 2.55
C ALA A 48 2.41 4.86 1.94
N PHE A 49 2.60 5.19 0.65
CA PHE A 49 1.66 6.02 -0.08
C PHE A 49 0.30 5.34 -0.27
N LEU A 50 0.28 4.06 -0.66
CA LEU A 50 -0.96 3.32 -0.85
C LEU A 50 -1.74 3.15 0.46
N VAL A 51 -1.04 2.95 1.59
CA VAL A 51 -1.65 2.95 2.93
C VAL A 51 -2.29 4.31 3.23
N GLU A 52 -1.62 5.41 2.92
CA GLU A 52 -2.18 6.75 3.07
C GLU A 52 -3.44 6.94 2.21
N VAL A 53 -3.43 6.48 0.95
CA VAL A 53 -4.59 6.53 0.05
C VAL A 53 -5.75 5.70 0.60
N ALA A 54 -5.49 4.46 1.03
CA ALA A 54 -6.49 3.57 1.60
C ALA A 54 -7.16 4.17 2.85
N LEU A 55 -6.41 4.92 3.65
CA LEU A 55 -6.94 5.53 4.89
C LEU A 55 -7.65 6.86 4.67
N THR A 56 -7.21 7.65 3.69
CA THR A 56 -7.61 9.07 3.60
C THR A 56 -8.46 9.39 2.38
N SER A 57 -8.50 8.52 1.36
CA SER A 57 -9.28 8.81 0.17
C SER A 57 -10.77 8.82 0.46
N ARG A 58 -11.42 9.91 0.01
CA ARG A 58 -12.88 10.04 0.03
C ARG A 58 -13.58 9.15 -1.00
N TYR A 59 -12.84 8.58 -1.94
CA TYR A 59 -13.36 7.74 -3.01
C TYR A 59 -13.14 6.27 -2.68
N GLU A 60 -14.22 5.49 -2.69
CA GLU A 60 -14.20 4.05 -2.43
C GLU A 60 -13.30 3.30 -3.42
N ASP A 61 -13.47 3.57 -4.71
CA ASP A 61 -12.63 3.00 -5.78
C ASP A 61 -11.12 3.19 -5.51
N ASP A 62 -10.72 4.36 -5.01
CA ASP A 62 -9.30 4.65 -4.75
C ASP A 62 -8.79 3.87 -3.53
N ARG A 63 -9.62 3.69 -2.50
CA ARG A 63 -9.26 2.91 -1.31
C ARG A 63 -9.12 1.43 -1.66
N GLU A 64 -10.11 0.90 -2.37
CA GLU A 64 -10.12 -0.50 -2.80
C GLU A 64 -8.92 -0.80 -3.71
N GLU A 65 -8.65 0.04 -4.71
CA GLU A 65 -7.52 -0.15 -5.61
C GLU A 65 -6.16 -0.07 -4.88
N ALA A 66 -6.04 0.81 -3.87
CA ALA A 66 -4.83 0.89 -3.06
C ALA A 66 -4.61 -0.37 -2.19
N LEU A 67 -5.68 -0.91 -1.60
CA LEU A 67 -5.63 -2.15 -0.84
C LEU A 67 -5.32 -3.34 -1.75
N HIS A 68 -5.94 -3.40 -2.93
CA HIS A 68 -5.66 -4.41 -3.93
C HIS A 68 -4.19 -4.40 -4.35
N ALA A 69 -3.64 -3.22 -4.69
CA ALA A 69 -2.24 -3.06 -5.05
C ALA A 69 -1.28 -3.53 -3.94
N LEU A 70 -1.58 -3.25 -2.68
CA LEU A 70 -0.79 -3.71 -1.53
C LEU A 70 -0.82 -5.24 -1.38
N GLY A 71 -1.97 -5.87 -1.57
CA GLY A 71 -2.13 -7.32 -1.46
C GLY A 71 -1.46 -8.10 -2.61
N ASP A 72 -1.53 -7.56 -3.83
CA ASP A 72 -1.01 -8.21 -5.05
C ASP A 72 0.50 -8.07 -5.25
N ALA A 73 1.14 -7.17 -4.51
CA ALA A 73 2.52 -6.79 -4.70
C ALA A 73 3.53 -7.93 -4.46
N GLY A 74 3.15 -8.96 -3.69
CA GLY A 74 4.01 -10.11 -3.38
C GLY A 74 5.19 -9.79 -2.46
N TYR A 75 5.27 -8.57 -1.90
CA TYR A 75 6.24 -8.22 -0.87
C TYR A 75 5.71 -8.59 0.51
N ALA A 76 6.63 -8.99 1.37
CA ALA A 76 6.36 -9.09 2.79
C ALA A 76 6.55 -7.68 3.39
N TRP A 77 5.45 -7.05 3.80
CA TRP A 77 5.46 -5.67 4.26
C TRP A 77 5.87 -5.57 5.73
N PRO A 78 6.72 -4.63 6.14
CA PRO A 78 6.96 -4.39 7.56
C PRO A 78 5.64 -4.15 8.29
N TYR A 79 5.38 -4.86 9.39
CA TYR A 79 4.10 -4.76 10.09
C TYR A 79 3.78 -3.32 10.50
N GLN A 80 4.77 -2.54 10.91
CA GLN A 80 4.57 -1.13 11.28
C GLN A 80 4.04 -0.27 10.11
N LEU A 81 4.35 -0.63 8.87
CA LEU A 81 3.89 0.06 7.68
C LEU A 81 2.39 -0.14 7.44
N VAL A 82 1.90 -1.38 7.64
CA VAL A 82 0.52 -1.77 7.34
C VAL A 82 -0.39 -1.80 8.57
N LYS A 83 0.17 -1.73 9.79
CA LYS A 83 -0.56 -1.65 11.06
C LYS A 83 -1.67 -0.59 11.06
N PRO A 84 -1.48 0.63 10.50
CA PRO A 84 -2.55 1.63 10.45
C PRO A 84 -3.84 1.13 9.77
N LEU A 85 -3.73 0.19 8.81
CA LEU A 85 -4.90 -0.43 8.19
C LEU A 85 -5.67 -1.29 9.20
N ALA A 86 -4.96 -2.05 10.05
CA ALA A 86 -5.56 -2.86 11.11
C ALA A 86 -6.39 -2.02 12.09
N ASP A 87 -5.84 -0.86 12.48
CA ASP A 87 -6.51 0.06 13.40
C ASP A 87 -7.77 0.69 12.77
N ALA A 88 -7.86 0.68 11.43
CA ALA A 88 -8.95 1.23 10.63
C ALA A 88 -9.94 0.18 10.10
N VAL A 89 -9.84 -1.10 10.49
CA VAL A 89 -10.77 -2.16 10.03
C VAL A 89 -12.24 -1.92 10.42
N PRO A 90 -12.58 -1.48 11.65
CA PRO A 90 -13.99 -1.19 11.98
C PRO A 90 -14.67 -0.13 11.09
N PRO A 91 -13.97 0.93 10.63
CA PRO A 91 -14.51 1.83 9.62
C PRO A 91 -14.46 1.33 8.16
N MET A 92 -13.62 0.36 7.81
CA MET A 92 -13.54 -0.23 6.46
C MET A 92 -14.47 -1.46 6.35
N GLY A 93 -15.70 -1.27 5.87
CA GLY A 93 -16.67 -2.37 5.74
C GLY A 93 -16.49 -3.22 4.47
N GLY A 94 -17.00 -4.45 4.49
CA GLY A 94 -17.12 -5.27 3.26
C GLY A 94 -15.79 -5.77 2.70
N ALA A 95 -15.61 -5.72 1.38
CA ALA A 95 -14.43 -6.25 0.69
C ALA A 95 -13.11 -5.59 1.12
N GLU A 96 -13.15 -4.32 1.55
CA GLU A 96 -11.97 -3.62 2.10
C GLU A 96 -11.39 -4.34 3.34
N SER A 97 -12.25 -4.88 4.22
CA SER A 97 -11.82 -5.66 5.39
C SER A 97 -11.06 -6.93 5.00
N ASP A 98 -11.54 -7.64 3.98
CA ASP A 98 -10.91 -8.88 3.51
C ASP A 98 -9.50 -8.61 2.95
N HIS A 99 -9.35 -7.52 2.19
CA HIS A 99 -8.04 -7.08 1.71
C HIS A 99 -7.10 -6.71 2.84
N VAL A 100 -7.56 -5.94 3.83
CA VAL A 100 -6.73 -5.57 4.99
C VAL A 100 -6.27 -6.81 5.75
N GLN A 101 -7.17 -7.77 5.97
CA GLN A 101 -6.79 -9.01 6.64
C GLN A 101 -5.71 -9.77 5.86
N ALA A 102 -5.87 -9.92 4.54
CA ALA A 102 -4.87 -10.60 3.70
C ALA A 102 -3.51 -9.88 3.69
N ILE A 103 -3.48 -8.55 3.72
CA ILE A 103 -2.25 -7.76 3.82
C ILE A 103 -1.55 -8.01 5.16
N LEU A 104 -2.31 -8.01 6.26
CA LEU A 104 -1.76 -8.20 7.61
C LEU A 104 -1.24 -9.62 7.85
N GLU A 105 -1.89 -10.63 7.27
CA GLU A 105 -1.44 -12.03 7.33
C GLU A 105 -0.09 -12.23 6.63
N ASN A 106 0.22 -11.42 5.62
CA ASN A 106 1.48 -11.46 4.87
C ASN A 106 2.54 -10.47 5.40
N ALA A 107 2.24 -9.70 6.46
CA ALA A 107 3.15 -8.70 6.98
C ALA A 107 4.28 -9.33 7.81
N GLU A 108 5.52 -8.86 7.60
CA GLU A 108 6.67 -9.24 8.41
C GLU A 108 6.56 -8.60 9.79
N HIS A 109 6.44 -9.46 10.79
CA HIS A 109 6.52 -9.04 12.17
C HIS A 109 8.00 -8.98 12.54
N GLU A 110 8.53 -7.78 12.81
CA GLU A 110 9.85 -7.69 13.44
C GLU A 110 9.77 -8.39 14.79
N ASP A 111 10.54 -9.48 14.92
CA ASP A 111 10.65 -10.26 16.15
C ASP A 111 11.04 -9.32 17.29
N ALA A 112 10.09 -9.06 18.20
CA ALA A 112 10.32 -8.19 19.34
C ALA A 112 11.22 -8.92 20.35
N GLY A 113 12.54 -8.93 20.09
CA GLY A 113 13.53 -9.26 21.12
C GLY A 113 14.76 -10.02 20.65
N GLY A 114 15.79 -9.28 20.23
CA GLY A 114 17.14 -9.64 20.63
C GLY A 114 17.37 -9.24 22.10
N SER A 115 17.50 -10.23 23.01
CA SER A 115 18.27 -10.27 24.29
C SER A 115 17.59 -11.28 25.24
N ALA A 116 18.23 -12.19 25.99
CA ALA A 116 19.58 -12.28 26.56
C ALA A 116 20.00 -13.78 26.58
N GLY A 117 21.27 -14.16 26.44
CA GLY A 117 22.29 -13.98 27.46
C GLY A 117 22.36 -15.21 28.38
N SER A 118 23.41 -16.02 28.16
CA SER A 118 23.94 -17.18 28.92
C SER A 118 23.73 -18.54 28.25
#